data_AF-A0A8X7CHS8-F1
#
_entry.id   AF-A0A8X7CHS8-F1
#
_cell.length_a   1.000
_cell.length_b   1.000
_cell.length_c   1.000
_cell.angle_alpha   90.00
_cell.angle_beta   90.00
_cell.angle_gamma   90.00
#
_symmetry.space_group_name_H-M   'P 1'
#
loop_
_entity.id
_entity.type
_entity.pdbx_description
1 polymer ?
#
loop_
_entity_poly.entity_id
_entity_poly.type
_entity_poly.pdbx_seq_one_letter_code
_entity_poly.pdbx_strand_id
1 'polypeptide(L)'
;MSNFCIRFSKNLLKVTHTCSRTNVKSLATSSTNRKIFKIQDEKDFEEKVLKSDLPVIVDFQASWCGPCKILEPRLEIIVGKNSDKVHLAKVDIDENSDIALNHDVQAVPHVLGFRNGQPQKSFTGVKDEDQIESFVKELIGS
;
A
#
# COMPACT_ATOMS: atom_id res chain seq x y z
N MET A 1 -44.95 32.67 4.56
CA MET A 1 -45.19 33.36 5.84
C MET A 1 -45.59 32.32 6.87
N SER A 2 -44.79 32.23 7.93
CA SER A 2 -45.07 31.83 9.31
C SER A 2 -45.93 30.60 9.67
N ASN A 3 -45.26 29.76 10.47
CA ASN A 3 -45.69 29.17 11.75
C ASN A 3 -46.62 27.93 11.70
N PHE A 4 -46.20 26.76 12.19
CA PHE A 4 -45.95 26.30 13.58
C PHE A 4 -47.19 25.64 14.22
N CYS A 5 -46.94 24.51 14.87
CA CYS A 5 -47.69 23.88 15.97
C CYS A 5 -48.64 22.68 15.74
N ILE A 6 -48.09 21.46 15.99
CA ILE A 6 -48.48 20.41 16.97
C ILE A 6 -49.95 20.41 17.50
N ARG A 7 -50.68 19.27 17.45
CA ARG A 7 -50.86 18.28 18.58
C ARG A 7 -52.14 17.40 18.55
N PHE A 8 -51.93 16.10 18.79
CA PHE A 8 -52.74 15.03 19.45
C PHE A 8 -54.10 14.60 18.83
N SER A 9 -54.20 13.41 18.23
CA SER A 9 -54.29 12.05 18.81
C SER A 9 -55.73 11.61 19.10
N LYS A 10 -56.27 10.69 18.26
CA LYS A 10 -57.20 9.60 18.63
C LYS A 10 -57.11 8.43 17.63
N ASN A 11 -56.36 7.42 18.05
CA ASN A 11 -56.62 5.99 17.91
C ASN A 11 -56.70 5.26 16.55
N LEU A 12 -56.11 4.06 16.59
CA LEU A 12 -56.41 2.84 15.84
C LEU A 12 -55.94 2.75 14.38
N LEU A 13 -54.77 2.13 14.18
CA LEU A 13 -54.56 0.97 13.29
C LEU A 13 -53.12 0.48 13.44
N LYS A 14 -52.98 -0.84 13.67
CA LYS A 14 -51.70 -1.55 13.79
C LYS A 14 -50.85 -1.31 12.56
N VAL A 15 -49.67 -0.72 12.75
CA VAL A 15 -48.51 -1.01 11.91
C VAL A 15 -47.29 -1.09 12.83
N THR A 16 -46.80 -2.31 13.05
CA THR A 16 -45.48 -2.54 13.63
C THR A 16 -44.43 -2.26 12.56
N HIS A 17 -43.97 -1.02 12.47
CA HIS A 17 -42.65 -0.73 11.93
C HIS A 17 -41.76 -0.28 13.08
N THR A 18 -40.93 -1.20 13.57
CA THR A 18 -39.69 -0.82 14.22
C THR A 18 -38.84 -0.10 13.17
N CYS A 19 -38.93 1.23 13.11
CA CYS A 19 -37.87 2.03 12.49
C CYS A 19 -36.71 2.05 13.49
N SER A 20 -35.97 0.93 13.53
CA SER A 20 -34.68 0.89 14.21
C SER A 20 -33.80 1.93 13.53
N ARG A 21 -33.41 2.94 14.31
CA ARG A 21 -32.43 3.96 13.99
C ARG A 21 -31.18 3.26 13.44
N THR A 22 -31.07 3.13 12.13
CA THR A 22 -29.84 2.65 11.51
C THR A 22 -28.78 3.73 11.73
N ASN A 23 -27.84 3.43 12.62
CA ASN A 23 -26.52 4.03 12.56
C ASN A 23 -26.04 3.91 11.11
N VAL A 24 -26.01 5.02 10.39
CA VAL A 24 -25.22 5.13 9.17
C VAL A 24 -23.77 5.12 9.66
N LYS A 25 -23.22 3.91 9.84
CA LYS A 25 -21.77 3.76 10.00
C LYS A 25 -21.19 4.31 8.71
N SER A 26 -20.52 5.45 8.85
CA SER A 26 -19.65 6.06 7.86
C SER A 26 -18.99 4.96 7.03
N LEU A 27 -19.20 5.03 5.72
CA LEU A 27 -18.47 4.23 4.76
C LEU A 27 -17.03 4.76 4.77
N ALA A 28 -16.29 4.48 5.84
CA ALA A 28 -14.86 4.46 5.80
C ALA A 28 -14.53 3.38 4.78
N THR A 29 -14.12 3.81 3.59
CA THR A 29 -13.35 3.00 2.65
C THR A 29 -12.27 2.31 3.47
N SER A 30 -12.53 1.05 3.82
CA SER A 30 -11.57 0.20 4.49
C SER A 30 -10.39 0.11 3.54
N SER A 31 -9.33 0.86 3.86
CA SER A 31 -8.09 0.88 3.11
C SER A 31 -7.56 -0.54 3.09
N THR A 32 -7.77 -1.23 1.96
CA THR A 32 -7.36 -2.62 1.77
C THR A 32 -5.88 -2.75 2.12
N ASN A 33 -5.55 -3.71 2.97
CA ASN A 33 -4.19 -4.07 3.35
C ASN A 33 -3.34 -4.35 2.09
N ARG A 34 -2.62 -3.33 1.58
CA ARG A 34 -1.83 -3.39 0.34
C ARG A 34 -0.43 -3.88 0.65
N LYS A 35 -0.24 -5.20 0.64
CA LYS A 35 1.04 -5.86 0.98
C LYS A 35 2.05 -5.84 -0.15
N ILE A 36 1.56 -6.02 -1.37
CA ILE A 36 2.34 -6.03 -2.61
C ILE A 36 1.51 -5.27 -3.65
N PHE A 37 2.08 -4.28 -4.30
CA PHE A 37 1.35 -3.43 -5.26
C PHE A 37 2.26 -2.86 -6.33
N LYS A 38 1.69 -2.57 -7.50
CA LYS A 38 2.35 -1.81 -8.57
C LYS A 38 2.15 -0.31 -8.34
N ILE A 39 3.18 0.47 -8.65
CA ILE A 39 3.14 1.94 -8.71
C ILE A 39 2.68 2.36 -10.10
N GLN A 40 1.69 3.26 -10.14
CA GLN A 40 1.10 3.74 -11.40
C GLN A 40 1.70 5.07 -11.88
N ASP A 41 2.00 5.97 -10.94
CA ASP A 41 2.53 7.31 -11.19
C ASP A 41 3.20 7.88 -9.92
N GLU A 42 3.73 9.10 -10.02
CA GLU A 42 4.42 9.77 -8.91
C GLU A 42 3.52 10.01 -7.69
N LYS A 43 2.24 10.33 -7.92
CA LYS A 43 1.29 10.57 -6.83
C LYS A 43 1.03 9.27 -6.06
N ASP A 44 0.86 8.18 -6.78
CA ASP A 44 0.69 6.85 -6.22
C ASP A 44 1.93 6.41 -5.42
N PHE A 45 3.13 6.75 -5.90
CA PHE A 45 4.38 6.54 -5.17
C PHE A 45 4.44 7.38 -3.88
N GLU A 46 4.10 8.66 -3.93
CA GLU A 46 4.08 9.53 -2.75
C GLU A 46 3.11 8.99 -1.69
N GLU A 47 1.89 8.61 -2.09
CA GLU A 47 0.88 8.10 -1.17
C GLU A 47 1.21 6.72 -0.60
N LYS A 48 1.69 5.80 -1.42
CA LYS A 48 1.90 4.40 -1.02
C LYS A 48 3.29 4.11 -0.45
N VAL A 49 4.30 4.90 -0.81
CA VAL A 49 5.70 4.68 -0.40
C VAL A 49 6.12 5.74 0.61
N LEU A 50 6.05 7.01 0.24
CA LEU A 50 6.61 8.09 1.06
C LEU A 50 5.77 8.39 2.30
N LYS A 51 4.45 8.27 2.18
CA LYS A 51 3.48 8.47 3.28
C LYS A 51 3.06 7.17 3.97
N SER A 52 3.75 6.05 3.70
CA SER A 52 3.43 4.77 4.31
C SER A 52 3.74 4.76 5.81
N ASP A 53 2.80 4.24 6.61
CA ASP A 53 2.99 4.00 8.04
C ASP A 53 3.98 2.84 8.32
N LEU A 54 4.05 1.88 7.39
CA LEU A 54 4.99 0.75 7.44
C LEU A 54 6.18 0.99 6.51
N PRO A 55 7.36 0.42 6.81
CA PRO A 55 8.45 0.36 5.86
C PRO A 55 8.02 -0.25 4.52
N VAL A 56 8.58 0.28 3.43
CA VAL A 56 8.25 -0.14 2.07
C VAL A 56 9.53 -0.51 1.35
N ILE A 57 9.53 -1.67 0.72
CA ILE A 57 10.57 -2.10 -0.22
C ILE A 57 10.08 -1.74 -1.61
N VAL A 58 10.89 -1.02 -2.36
CA VAL A 58 10.60 -0.68 -3.76
C VAL A 58 11.50 -1.53 -4.65
N ASP A 59 10.89 -2.36 -5.50
CA ASP A 59 11.54 -3.16 -6.53
C ASP A 59 11.41 -2.46 -7.88
N PHE A 60 12.51 -1.84 -8.33
CA PHE A 60 12.63 -1.25 -9.65
C PHE A 60 13.04 -2.33 -10.65
N GLN A 61 12.13 -2.60 -11.59
CA GLN A 61 12.23 -3.71 -12.55
C GLN A 61 11.74 -3.29 -13.93
N ALA A 62 11.85 -4.21 -14.89
CA ALA A 62 11.29 -4.04 -16.23
C ALA A 62 10.83 -5.37 -16.80
N SER A 63 9.79 -5.35 -17.64
CA SER A 63 9.22 -6.55 -18.28
C SER A 63 10.23 -7.38 -19.10
N TRP A 64 11.23 -6.72 -19.69
CA TRP A 64 12.30 -7.32 -20.49
C TRP A 64 13.49 -7.82 -19.64
N CYS A 65 13.51 -7.56 -18.34
CA CYS A 65 14.59 -7.93 -17.44
C CYS A 65 14.49 -9.39 -17.01
N GLY A 66 15.30 -10.27 -17.60
CA GLY A 66 15.41 -11.68 -17.23
C GLY A 66 15.73 -11.90 -15.73
N PRO A 67 16.79 -11.28 -15.17
CA PRO A 67 17.14 -11.43 -13.76
C PRO A 67 16.05 -10.96 -12.78
N CYS A 68 15.23 -9.98 -13.16
CA CYS A 68 14.13 -9.48 -12.34
C CYS A 68 13.10 -10.59 -12.06
N LYS A 69 12.82 -11.46 -13.06
CA LYS A 69 11.91 -12.61 -12.92
C LYS A 69 12.37 -13.65 -11.89
N ILE A 70 13.66 -13.63 -11.52
CA ILE A 70 14.21 -14.49 -10.47
C ILE A 70 14.08 -13.82 -9.10
N LEU A 71 14.34 -12.52 -9.04
CA LEU A 71 14.34 -11.76 -7.79
C LEU A 71 12.93 -11.52 -7.25
N GLU A 72 11.99 -11.15 -8.13
CA GLU A 72 10.61 -10.80 -7.79
C GLU A 72 9.93 -11.86 -6.90
N PRO A 73 9.85 -13.16 -7.27
CA PRO A 73 9.18 -14.15 -6.42
C PRO A 73 9.85 -14.33 -5.06
N ARG A 74 11.17 -14.11 -4.95
CA ARG A 74 11.88 -14.19 -3.67
C ARG A 74 11.48 -13.05 -2.74
N LEU A 75 11.40 -11.83 -3.28
CA LEU A 75 10.90 -10.66 -2.56
C LEU A 75 9.45 -10.88 -2.09
N GLU A 76 8.57 -11.37 -2.98
CA GLU A 76 7.17 -11.63 -2.64
C GLU A 76 7.02 -12.65 -1.51
N ILE A 77 7.80 -13.74 -1.54
CA ILE A 77 7.76 -14.77 -0.50
C ILE A 77 8.13 -14.18 0.86
N ILE A 78 9.26 -13.47 0.99
CA ILE A 78 9.72 -13.05 2.32
C ILE A 78 8.94 -11.82 2.81
N VAL A 79 8.52 -10.92 1.92
CA VAL A 79 7.59 -9.83 2.28
C VAL A 79 6.24 -10.41 2.68
N GLY A 80 5.76 -11.44 2.00
CA GLY A 80 4.53 -12.15 2.37
C GLY A 80 4.55 -12.65 3.81
N LYS A 81 5.69 -13.24 4.25
CA LYS A 81 5.91 -13.68 5.65
C LYS A 81 5.90 -12.53 6.66
N ASN A 82 6.21 -11.30 6.25
CA ASN A 82 6.35 -10.11 7.11
C ASN A 82 5.32 -9.02 6.76
N SER A 83 4.19 -9.42 6.19
CA SER A 83 3.29 -8.51 5.51
C SER A 83 2.47 -7.57 6.42
N ASP A 84 2.52 -7.80 7.73
CA ASP A 84 2.05 -6.90 8.78
C ASP A 84 3.08 -5.82 9.17
N LYS A 85 4.33 -5.96 8.72
CA LYS A 85 5.46 -5.11 9.09
C LYS A 85 6.12 -4.39 7.92
N VAL A 86 5.97 -4.89 6.69
CA VAL A 86 6.60 -4.31 5.50
C VAL A 86 5.72 -4.51 4.27
N HIS A 87 5.82 -3.59 3.32
CA HIS A 87 5.16 -3.66 2.03
C HIS A 87 6.16 -3.77 0.88
N LEU A 88 5.70 -4.26 -0.27
CA LEU A 88 6.47 -4.32 -1.52
C LEU A 88 5.77 -3.49 -2.60
N ALA A 89 6.43 -2.42 -3.03
CA ALA A 89 6.06 -1.63 -4.18
C ALA A 89 6.87 -2.10 -5.40
N LYS A 90 6.20 -2.33 -6.53
CA LYS A 90 6.84 -2.67 -7.80
C LYS A 90 6.78 -1.46 -8.71
N VAL A 91 7.93 -1.02 -9.19
CA VAL A 91 8.07 0.10 -10.12
C VAL A 91 8.62 -0.46 -11.43
N ASP A 92 7.83 -0.36 -12.49
CA ASP A 92 8.34 -0.58 -13.84
C ASP A 92 9.04 0.70 -14.30
N ILE A 93 10.32 0.61 -14.64
CA ILE A 93 11.16 1.76 -15.00
C ILE A 93 10.84 2.35 -16.38
N ASP A 94 10.22 1.57 -17.27
CA ASP A 94 9.81 2.07 -18.59
C ASP A 94 8.52 2.89 -18.47
N GLU A 95 7.63 2.50 -17.53
CA GLU A 95 6.39 3.22 -17.25
C GLU A 95 6.59 4.42 -16.31
N ASN A 96 7.59 4.36 -15.42
CA ASN A 96 7.82 5.35 -14.36
C ASN A 96 9.27 5.85 -14.36
N SER A 97 9.75 6.33 -15.52
CA SER A 97 11.14 6.76 -15.71
C SER A 97 11.58 7.86 -14.74
N ASP A 98 10.70 8.83 -14.46
CA ASP A 98 11.03 9.96 -13.59
C ASP A 98 11.21 9.51 -12.12
N ILE A 99 10.39 8.57 -11.66
CA ILE A 99 10.54 7.95 -10.33
C ILE A 99 11.89 7.22 -10.25
N ALA A 100 12.24 6.45 -11.28
CA ALA A 100 13.51 5.73 -11.34
C ALA A 100 14.72 6.69 -11.30
N LEU A 101 14.67 7.77 -12.09
CA LEU A 101 15.71 8.80 -12.14
C LEU A 101 15.86 9.54 -10.81
N ASN A 102 14.76 9.93 -10.18
CA ASN A 102 14.75 10.63 -8.89
C ASN A 102 15.32 9.79 -7.73
N HIS A 103 15.37 8.47 -7.90
CA HIS A 103 15.94 7.54 -6.93
C HIS A 103 17.26 6.90 -7.41
N ASP A 104 17.95 7.57 -8.35
CA ASP A 104 19.28 7.20 -8.85
C ASP A 104 19.39 5.76 -9.38
N VAL A 105 18.30 5.22 -9.94
CA VAL A 105 18.27 3.86 -10.49
C VAL A 105 19.06 3.80 -11.80
N GLN A 106 20.27 3.24 -11.74
CA GLN A 106 21.17 3.12 -12.90
C GLN A 106 21.01 1.80 -13.67
N ALA A 107 20.51 0.75 -13.01
CA ALA A 107 20.38 -0.59 -13.58
C ALA A 107 19.32 -1.39 -12.83
N VAL A 108 18.61 -2.27 -13.54
CA VAL A 108 17.61 -3.19 -12.95
C VAL A 108 18.14 -4.64 -12.88
N PRO A 109 17.72 -5.43 -11.88
CA PRO A 109 16.86 -5.05 -10.77
C PRO A 109 17.58 -4.15 -9.75
N HIS A 110 16.88 -3.16 -9.22
CA HIS A 110 17.33 -2.32 -8.11
C HIS A 110 16.28 -2.30 -7.03
N VAL A 111 16.68 -2.54 -5.79
CA VAL A 111 15.76 -2.58 -4.64
C VAL A 111 16.17 -1.52 -3.64
N LEU A 112 15.22 -0.69 -3.23
CA LEU A 112 15.43 0.39 -2.27
C LEU A 112 14.41 0.29 -1.13
N GLY A 113 14.89 0.31 0.12
CA GLY A 113 14.04 0.36 1.29
C GLY A 113 13.67 1.81 1.66
N PHE A 114 12.44 2.02 2.10
CA PHE A 114 11.93 3.27 2.64
C PHE A 114 11.39 3.07 4.04
N ARG A 115 11.63 4.05 4.91
CA ARG A 115 11.04 4.12 6.25
C ARG A 115 10.78 5.58 6.61
N ASN A 116 9.56 5.89 7.06
CA ASN A 116 9.13 7.26 7.38
C ASN A 116 9.38 8.25 6.22
N GLY A 117 9.13 7.80 4.98
CA GLY A 117 9.37 8.59 3.78
C GLY A 117 10.83 8.85 3.41
N GLN A 118 11.79 8.26 4.13
CA GLN A 118 13.21 8.44 3.88
C GLN A 118 13.83 7.17 3.26
N PRO A 119 14.68 7.31 2.23
CA PRO A 119 15.41 6.18 1.68
C PRO A 119 16.36 5.60 2.73
N GLN A 120 16.44 4.27 2.75
CA GLN A 120 17.30 3.49 3.62
C GLN A 120 18.35 2.78 2.76
N LYS A 121 18.68 1.53 3.08
CA LYS A 121 19.58 0.71 2.26
C LYS A 121 18.94 0.32 0.93
N SER A 122 19.80 0.13 -0.05
CA SER A 122 19.48 -0.42 -1.36
C SER A 122 20.46 -1.52 -1.77
N PHE A 123 20.09 -2.29 -2.78
CA PHE A 123 21.00 -3.17 -3.50
C PHE A 123 20.62 -3.26 -4.97
N THR A 124 21.60 -3.59 -5.81
CA THR A 124 21.42 -3.87 -7.23
C THR A 124 21.72 -5.34 -7.52
N GLY A 125 20.98 -5.92 -8.47
CA GLY A 125 21.14 -7.29 -8.92
C GLY A 125 20.39 -8.32 -8.09
N VAL A 126 20.52 -9.58 -8.49
CA VAL A 126 19.83 -10.70 -7.84
C VAL A 126 20.50 -11.02 -6.50
N LYS A 127 19.67 -11.26 -5.48
CA LYS A 127 20.07 -11.73 -4.15
C LYS A 127 19.41 -13.08 -3.84
N ASP A 128 20.07 -13.89 -3.03
CA ASP A 128 19.48 -15.10 -2.47
C ASP A 128 18.48 -14.76 -1.34
N GLU A 129 17.73 -15.75 -0.88
CA GLU A 129 16.70 -15.54 0.13
C GLU A 129 17.27 -15.06 1.46
N ASP A 130 18.43 -15.56 1.89
CA ASP A 130 19.08 -15.17 3.15
C ASP A 130 19.46 -13.68 3.15
N GLN A 131 20.01 -13.21 2.03
CA GLN A 131 20.35 -11.80 1.83
C GLN A 131 19.10 -10.91 1.84
N ILE A 132 18.01 -11.35 1.21
CA ILE A 132 16.75 -10.59 1.19
C ILE A 132 16.08 -10.59 2.57
N GLU A 133 16.08 -11.73 3.28
CA GLU A 133 15.57 -11.81 4.65
C GLU A 133 16.36 -10.89 5.59
N SER A 134 17.69 -10.83 5.44
CA SER A 134 18.54 -9.92 6.21
C SER A 134 18.22 -8.46 5.91
N PHE A 135 18.04 -8.11 4.63
CA PHE A 135 17.63 -6.77 4.22
C PHE A 135 16.28 -6.36 4.82
N VAL A 136 15.29 -7.26 4.79
CA VAL A 136 13.96 -7.02 5.36
C VAL A 136 14.03 -6.84 6.88
N LYS A 137 14.76 -7.72 7.59
CA LYS A 137 14.94 -7.64 9.06
C LYS A 137 15.56 -6.31 9.47
N GLU A 138 16.60 -5.88 8.77
CA GLU A 138 17.23 -4.59 9.03
C GLU A 138 16.24 -3.43 8.83
N LEU A 139 15.47 -3.46 7.74
CA LEU A 139 14.52 -2.40 7.42
C LEU A 139 13.40 -2.28 8.47
N ILE A 140 12.87 -3.40 8.95
CA ILE A 140 11.83 -3.43 10.01
C ILE A 140 12.41 -3.25 11.41
N GLY A 141 13.74 -3.35 11.59
CA GLY A 141 14.43 -3.23 12.87
C GLY A 141 14.23 -4.43 13.80
N SER A 142 14.33 -5.65 13.27
CA SER A 142 14.22 -6.92 14.02
C SER A 142 15.52 -7.72 14.06
#